data_AF-A0A504JBF8-F1
#
_entry.id   AF-A0A504JBF8-F1
#
_cell.length_a   1.000
_cell.length_b   1.000
_cell.length_c   1.000
_cell.angle_alpha   90.00
_cell.angle_beta   90.00
_cell.angle_gamma   90.00
#
_symmetry.space_group_name_H-M   'P 1'
#
loop_
_entity.id
_entity.type
_entity.pdbx_description
1 polymer ?
#
loop_
_entity_poly.entity_id
_entity_poly.type
_entity_poly.pdbx_seq_one_letter_code
_entity_poly.pdbx_strand_id
1 'polypeptide(L)'
;MERDKLISKIKSDFKGIKLRNGIGLWEAQGLDDRLTIEECKKLRNRDEKEDWSNISVVDLYKCNSSLSFFDTQGMLFHLPILLLFALDYFEEEEDRLAEQDFNLFHNAPDIEFHLLSNLKYLNDTSKNAKRMRAYHQERFSLLNKNQIECIIKFLEYRLFEIESYYQEYYVEQLGADASTIKYDTNYIEIQEGIEYWNSRLEHNTL
;
A
#
# COMPACT_ATOMS: atom_id res chain seq x y z
N MET A 1 -8.68 15.51 2.36
CA MET A 1 -9.72 14.90 3.23
C MET A 1 -9.06 14.62 4.57
N GLU A 2 -9.75 14.80 5.70
CA GLU A 2 -9.18 14.46 7.02
C GLU A 2 -8.89 12.95 7.13
N ARG A 3 -7.77 12.60 7.77
CA ARG A 3 -7.29 11.22 7.96
C ARG A 3 -8.39 10.26 8.44
N ASP A 4 -9.16 10.64 9.46
CA ASP A 4 -10.21 9.78 10.03
C ASP A 4 -11.38 9.51 9.07
N LYS A 5 -11.70 10.47 8.20
CA LYS A 5 -12.69 10.31 7.13
C LYS A 5 -12.20 9.32 6.09
N LEU A 6 -10.90 9.37 5.74
CA LEU A 6 -10.27 8.40 4.85
C LEU A 6 -10.28 6.99 5.44
N ILE A 7 -9.86 6.84 6.70
CA ILE A 7 -9.89 5.56 7.43
C ILE A 7 -11.29 4.96 7.43
N SER A 8 -12.31 5.77 7.71
CA SER A 8 -13.71 5.34 7.70
C SER A 8 -14.17 4.89 6.31
N LYS A 9 -13.77 5.61 5.26
CA LYS A 9 -14.05 5.25 3.87
C LYS A 9 -13.38 3.92 3.49
N ILE A 10 -12.10 3.73 3.80
CA ILE A 10 -11.36 2.48 3.54
C ILE A 10 -12.08 1.30 4.21
N LYS A 11 -12.40 1.41 5.50
CA LYS A 11 -13.12 0.36 6.24
C LYS A 11 -14.46 0.00 5.60
N SER A 12 -15.20 1.01 5.14
CA SER A 12 -16.50 0.83 4.49
C SER A 12 -16.37 0.17 3.11
N ASP A 13 -15.52 0.71 2.24
CA ASP A 13 -15.43 0.31 0.83
C ASP A 13 -14.72 -1.03 0.61
N PHE A 14 -14.00 -1.51 1.62
CA PHE A 14 -13.38 -2.84 1.63
C PHE A 14 -14.09 -3.85 2.53
N LYS A 15 -15.24 -3.49 3.13
CA LYS A 15 -15.98 -4.37 4.04
C LYS A 15 -16.39 -5.69 3.37
N GLY A 16 -16.12 -6.81 4.03
CA GLY A 16 -16.57 -8.14 3.60
C GLY A 16 -15.78 -8.76 2.46
N ILE A 17 -14.65 -8.16 2.06
CA ILE A 17 -13.70 -8.81 1.15
C ILE A 17 -13.06 -9.99 1.88
N LYS A 18 -13.01 -11.13 1.19
CA LYS A 18 -12.42 -12.37 1.67
C LYS A 18 -11.24 -12.76 0.79
N LEU A 19 -10.23 -13.40 1.37
CA LEU A 19 -9.04 -13.85 0.65
C LEU A 19 -9.39 -14.90 -0.40
N ARG A 20 -10.36 -15.79 -0.11
CA ARG A 20 -10.74 -16.93 -0.96
C ARG A 20 -9.51 -17.78 -1.29
N ASN A 21 -9.18 -17.91 -2.58
CA ASN A 21 -8.01 -18.65 -3.07
C ASN A 21 -6.81 -17.73 -3.33
N GLY A 22 -6.90 -16.44 -2.98
CA GLY A 22 -5.79 -15.51 -3.10
C GLY A 22 -4.63 -15.86 -2.17
N ILE A 23 -3.44 -15.36 -2.50
CA ILE A 23 -2.22 -15.58 -1.72
C ILE A 23 -2.32 -14.76 -0.42
N GLY A 24 -2.20 -15.46 0.71
CA GLY A 24 -2.25 -14.86 2.04
C GLY A 24 -0.92 -14.28 2.51
N LEU A 25 -0.93 -13.52 3.61
CA LEU A 25 0.22 -12.83 4.17
C LEU A 25 1.40 -13.77 4.50
N TRP A 26 1.13 -14.87 5.21
CA TRP A 26 2.11 -15.89 5.58
C TRP A 26 2.49 -16.78 4.39
N GLU A 27 1.54 -17.13 3.52
CA GLU A 27 1.85 -17.85 2.28
C GLU A 27 2.84 -17.06 1.40
N ALA A 28 2.59 -15.75 1.24
CA ALA A 28 3.47 -14.84 0.51
C ALA A 28 4.87 -14.74 1.14
N GLN A 29 4.95 -14.70 2.48
CA GLN A 29 6.26 -14.71 3.16
C GLN A 29 7.02 -16.01 2.85
N GLY A 30 6.33 -17.15 2.83
CA GLY A 30 6.95 -18.42 2.43
C GLY A 30 7.47 -18.43 1.00
N LEU A 31 6.80 -17.73 0.08
CA LEU A 31 7.27 -17.57 -1.30
C LEU A 31 8.53 -16.70 -1.36
N ASP A 32 8.59 -15.63 -0.58
CA ASP A 32 9.77 -14.77 -0.49
C ASP A 32 10.98 -15.51 0.11
N ASP A 33 10.74 -16.27 1.17
CA ASP A 33 11.71 -17.14 1.84
C ASP A 33 12.15 -18.34 0.98
N ARG A 34 11.54 -18.51 -0.21
CA ARG A 34 11.79 -19.61 -1.17
C ARG A 34 11.55 -21.00 -0.57
N LEU A 35 10.56 -21.11 0.30
CA LEU A 35 10.16 -22.38 0.89
C LEU A 35 9.54 -23.32 -0.15
N THR A 36 9.44 -24.60 0.21
CA THR A 36 8.75 -25.59 -0.61
C THR A 36 7.24 -25.34 -0.67
N ILE A 37 6.58 -25.90 -1.68
CA ILE A 37 5.12 -25.81 -1.84
C ILE A 37 4.40 -26.34 -0.57
N GLU A 38 4.91 -27.42 0.02
CA GLU A 38 4.36 -28.02 1.24
C GLU A 38 4.51 -27.09 2.46
N GLU A 39 5.61 -26.35 2.56
CA GLU A 39 5.84 -25.37 3.62
C GLU A 39 4.96 -24.13 3.42
N CYS A 40 4.83 -23.61 2.20
CA CYS A 40 3.90 -22.53 1.88
C CYS A 40 2.45 -22.93 2.20
N LYS A 41 2.04 -24.17 1.93
CA LYS A 41 0.71 -24.68 2.35
C LYS A 41 0.52 -24.69 3.86
N LYS A 42 1.56 -24.97 4.64
CA LYS A 42 1.49 -24.88 6.11
C LYS A 42 1.35 -23.44 6.57
N LEU A 43 2.10 -22.52 5.97
CA LEU A 43 1.99 -21.09 6.24
C LEU A 43 0.61 -20.55 5.86
N ARG A 44 0.06 -20.99 4.73
CA ARG A 44 -1.31 -20.67 4.30
C ARG A 44 -2.37 -21.03 5.35
N ASN A 45 -2.16 -22.07 6.15
CA ASN A 45 -3.09 -22.42 7.22
C ASN A 45 -3.15 -21.36 8.33
N ARG A 46 -2.11 -20.52 8.47
CA ARG A 46 -2.05 -19.41 9.44
C ARG A 46 -2.71 -18.13 8.93
N ASP A 47 -2.92 -18.02 7.61
CA ASP A 47 -3.51 -16.82 7.04
C ASP A 47 -4.94 -16.58 7.52
N GLU A 48 -5.24 -15.34 7.86
CA GLU A 48 -6.62 -14.82 7.93
C GLU A 48 -7.22 -14.80 6.52
N LYS A 49 -8.47 -15.22 6.38
CA LYS A 49 -9.13 -15.45 5.08
C LYS A 49 -10.51 -14.82 4.95
N GLU A 50 -11.13 -14.51 6.08
CA GLU A 50 -12.53 -14.12 6.19
C GLU A 50 -12.71 -12.63 6.44
N ASP A 51 -11.82 -12.03 7.24
CA ASP A 51 -11.88 -10.61 7.57
C ASP A 51 -10.47 -10.00 7.66
N TRP A 52 -10.12 -9.17 6.68
CA TRP A 52 -8.81 -8.53 6.62
C TRP A 52 -8.51 -7.67 7.85
N SER A 53 -9.53 -7.21 8.58
CA SER A 53 -9.33 -6.38 9.78
C SER A 53 -8.87 -7.16 11.00
N ASN A 54 -8.88 -8.50 10.93
CA ASN A 54 -8.34 -9.37 11.98
C ASN A 54 -6.83 -9.63 11.83
N ILE A 55 -6.20 -9.19 10.74
CA ILE A 55 -4.76 -9.31 10.57
C ILE A 55 -4.07 -8.45 11.63
N SER A 56 -3.14 -9.04 12.38
CA SER A 56 -2.43 -8.32 13.44
C SER A 56 -1.31 -7.43 12.90
N VAL A 57 -1.02 -6.33 13.61
CA VAL A 57 0.12 -5.44 13.31
C VAL A 57 1.45 -6.20 13.32
N VAL A 58 1.60 -7.12 14.27
CA VAL A 58 2.77 -8.00 14.38
C VAL A 58 2.99 -8.82 13.10
N ASP A 59 1.92 -9.36 12.52
CA ASP A 59 2.01 -10.14 11.30
C ASP A 59 2.34 -9.26 10.09
N LEU A 60 1.86 -8.02 10.04
CA LEU A 60 2.24 -7.05 9.00
C LEU A 60 3.75 -6.77 8.99
N TYR A 61 4.35 -6.59 10.18
CA TYR A 61 5.79 -6.42 10.32
C TYR A 61 6.58 -7.69 9.95
N LYS A 62 6.14 -8.86 10.44
CA LYS A 62 6.81 -10.14 10.16
C LYS A 62 6.75 -10.55 8.68
N CYS A 63 5.72 -10.09 7.99
CA CYS A 63 5.45 -10.42 6.59
C CYS A 63 5.55 -9.18 5.68
N ASN A 64 6.41 -8.22 6.00
CA ASN A 64 6.50 -6.94 5.28
C ASN A 64 6.85 -7.10 3.78
N SER A 65 7.55 -8.16 3.39
CA SER A 65 7.93 -8.40 1.99
C SER A 65 6.83 -9.07 1.16
N SER A 66 5.79 -9.61 1.82
CA SER A 66 4.68 -10.34 1.20
C SER A 66 3.93 -9.53 0.13
N LEU A 67 3.94 -8.20 0.22
CA LEU A 67 3.33 -7.31 -0.76
C LEU A 67 3.93 -7.46 -2.16
N SER A 68 5.09 -8.08 -2.34
CA SER A 68 5.63 -8.41 -3.66
C SER A 68 5.07 -9.69 -4.27
N PHE A 69 4.37 -10.52 -3.49
CA PHE A 69 3.97 -11.88 -3.88
C PHE A 69 2.47 -12.08 -3.95
N PHE A 70 1.66 -11.13 -3.48
CA PHE A 70 0.20 -11.25 -3.63
C PHE A 70 -0.22 -11.30 -5.10
N ASP A 71 -1.05 -12.29 -5.41
CA ASP A 71 -1.88 -12.30 -6.61
C ASP A 71 -3.00 -11.24 -6.51
N THR A 72 -3.85 -11.16 -7.52
CA THR A 72 -4.91 -10.14 -7.57
C THR A 72 -5.89 -10.24 -6.40
N GLN A 73 -6.24 -11.45 -5.96
CA GLN A 73 -7.14 -11.64 -4.82
C GLN A 73 -6.46 -11.34 -3.49
N GLY A 74 -5.20 -11.76 -3.32
CA GLY A 74 -4.37 -11.40 -2.18
C GLY A 74 -4.22 -9.89 -2.06
N MET A 75 -3.93 -9.19 -3.16
CA MET A 75 -3.80 -7.73 -3.15
C MET A 75 -5.12 -7.05 -2.77
N LEU A 76 -6.24 -7.48 -3.36
CA LEU A 76 -7.57 -6.94 -2.99
C LEU A 76 -7.88 -7.11 -1.50
N PHE A 77 -7.54 -8.28 -0.92
CA PHE A 77 -7.82 -8.58 0.49
C PHE A 77 -6.93 -7.80 1.47
N HIS A 78 -5.62 -7.66 1.19
CA HIS A 78 -4.68 -7.04 2.12
C HIS A 78 -4.54 -5.52 1.93
N LEU A 79 -4.88 -4.98 0.75
CA LEU A 79 -4.80 -3.55 0.49
C LEU A 79 -5.42 -2.66 1.59
N PRO A 80 -6.64 -2.91 2.12
CA PRO A 80 -7.23 -2.01 3.12
C PRO A 80 -6.40 -1.93 4.39
N ILE A 81 -5.94 -3.05 4.96
CA ILE A 81 -5.14 -2.99 6.19
C ILE A 81 -3.78 -2.34 5.96
N LEU A 82 -3.19 -2.52 4.78
CA LEU A 82 -1.93 -1.88 4.41
C LEU A 82 -2.09 -0.36 4.23
N LEU A 83 -3.20 0.10 3.66
CA LEU A 83 -3.53 1.53 3.61
C LEU A 83 -3.77 2.11 5.01
N LEU A 84 -4.46 1.38 5.89
CA LEU A 84 -4.66 1.82 7.27
C LEU A 84 -3.32 1.90 8.02
N PHE A 85 -2.46 0.92 7.83
CA PHE A 85 -1.11 0.90 8.38
C PHE A 85 -0.30 2.12 7.94
N ALA A 86 -0.27 2.43 6.64
CA ALA A 86 0.43 3.60 6.11
C ALA A 86 -0.23 4.95 6.45
N LEU A 87 -1.40 4.94 7.10
CA LEU A 87 -2.04 6.09 7.69
C LEU A 87 -1.81 6.15 9.20
N ASP A 88 -0.84 5.42 9.75
CA ASP A 88 -0.52 5.36 11.18
C ASP A 88 -1.73 4.94 12.05
N TYR A 89 -2.69 4.18 11.48
CA TYR A 89 -3.90 3.78 12.20
C TYR A 89 -3.60 2.94 13.44
N PHE A 90 -2.43 2.28 13.45
CA PHE A 90 -1.98 1.39 14.49
C PHE A 90 -0.92 2.01 15.42
N GLU A 91 -0.64 3.31 15.32
CA GLU A 91 0.44 4.01 16.06
C GLU A 91 0.44 3.66 17.57
N GLU A 92 -0.70 3.77 18.25
CA GLU A 92 -0.80 3.42 19.68
C GLU A 92 -0.52 1.93 19.97
N GLU A 93 -0.87 1.03 19.05
CA GLU A 93 -0.58 -0.40 19.19
C GLU A 93 0.90 -0.68 18.93
N GLU A 94 1.49 -0.01 17.94
CA GLU A 94 2.90 -0.07 17.60
C GLU A 94 3.76 0.41 18.77
N ASP A 95 3.42 1.55 19.38
CA ASP A 95 4.09 2.08 20.58
C ASP A 95 4.08 1.06 21.73
N ARG A 96 2.91 0.47 22.02
CA ARG A 96 2.78 -0.55 23.08
C ARG A 96 3.59 -1.81 22.80
N LEU A 97 3.69 -2.21 21.54
CA LEU A 97 4.47 -3.38 21.12
C LEU A 97 5.98 -3.07 21.13
N ALA A 98 6.38 -1.86 20.78
CA ALA A 98 7.78 -1.41 20.80
C ALA A 98 8.35 -1.39 22.23
N GLU A 99 7.53 -1.06 23.23
CA GLU A 99 7.90 -1.20 24.64
C GLU A 99 8.19 -2.65 25.07
N GLN A 100 7.62 -3.63 24.36
CA GLN A 100 7.73 -5.06 24.70
C GLN A 100 8.82 -5.78 23.89
N ASP A 101 9.05 -5.37 22.64
CA ASP A 101 10.05 -5.96 21.74
C ASP A 101 10.62 -4.91 20.76
N PHE A 102 11.82 -4.40 21.08
CA PHE A 102 12.52 -3.40 20.26
C PHE A 102 12.91 -3.91 18.86
N ASN A 103 12.91 -5.22 18.60
CA ASN A 103 13.35 -5.79 17.32
C ASN A 103 12.22 -6.04 16.32
N LEU A 104 10.96 -5.80 16.68
CA LEU A 104 9.84 -6.08 15.78
C LEU A 104 9.73 -5.07 14.61
N PHE A 105 10.26 -3.85 14.79
CA PHE A 105 9.94 -2.68 13.96
C PHE A 105 10.97 -2.31 12.90
N HIS A 106 11.84 -3.24 12.49
CA HIS A 106 12.94 -2.91 11.56
C HIS A 106 12.51 -2.73 10.10
N ASN A 107 11.36 -3.26 9.69
CA ASN A 107 10.88 -3.18 8.30
C ASN A 107 9.34 -3.09 8.26
N ALA A 108 8.82 -1.87 8.16
CA ALA A 108 7.39 -1.65 7.99
C ALA A 108 6.95 -2.01 6.55
N PRO A 109 5.74 -2.54 6.33
CA PRO A 109 5.22 -2.76 4.98
C PRO A 109 5.02 -1.42 4.24
N ASP A 110 5.52 -1.35 3.00
CA ASP A 110 5.47 -0.12 2.18
C ASP A 110 4.46 -0.26 1.03
N ILE A 111 3.19 0.04 1.31
CA ILE A 111 2.16 0.04 0.27
C ILE A 111 2.33 1.16 -0.76
N GLU A 112 2.90 2.30 -0.35
CA GLU A 112 3.10 3.46 -1.22
C GLU A 112 4.00 3.10 -2.40
N PHE A 113 5.14 2.45 -2.12
CA PHE A 113 6.01 1.91 -3.17
C PHE A 113 5.25 1.01 -4.15
N HIS A 114 4.39 0.11 -3.67
CA HIS A 114 3.64 -0.79 -4.56
C HIS A 114 2.61 -0.06 -5.43
N LEU A 115 1.97 0.99 -4.89
CA LEU A 115 1.02 1.82 -5.64
C LEU A 115 1.71 2.64 -6.74
N LEU A 116 2.97 3.03 -6.54
CA LEU A 116 3.77 3.88 -7.43
C LEU A 116 4.77 3.10 -8.32
N SER A 117 5.05 1.84 -7.99
CA SER A 117 6.14 1.04 -8.60
C SER A 117 6.10 0.90 -10.13
N ASN A 118 4.95 1.14 -10.75
CA ASN A 118 4.79 1.06 -12.21
C ASN A 118 5.21 2.34 -12.96
N LEU A 119 5.30 3.48 -12.28
CA LEU A 119 5.50 4.80 -12.89
C LEU A 119 6.82 4.84 -13.67
N LYS A 120 7.89 4.30 -13.08
CA LYS A 120 9.21 4.16 -13.71
C LYS A 120 9.21 3.36 -15.02
N TYR A 121 8.16 2.60 -15.29
CA TYR A 121 8.02 1.82 -16.50
C TYR A 121 7.09 2.46 -17.53
N LEU A 122 6.39 3.55 -17.25
CA LEU A 122 5.37 4.11 -18.16
C LEU A 122 5.93 4.46 -19.54
N ASN A 123 7.10 5.10 -19.57
CA ASN A 123 7.76 5.54 -20.81
C ASN A 123 8.72 4.50 -21.41
N ASP A 124 8.97 3.37 -20.72
CA ASP A 124 9.85 2.31 -21.23
C ASP A 124 9.09 1.33 -22.14
N THR A 125 9.54 1.22 -23.38
CA THR A 125 8.95 0.35 -24.41
C THR A 125 9.55 -1.05 -24.44
N SER A 126 10.56 -1.33 -23.60
CA SER A 126 11.22 -2.63 -23.48
C SER A 126 10.24 -3.75 -23.12
N LYS A 127 10.58 -4.98 -23.53
CA LYS A 127 9.79 -6.17 -23.20
C LYS A 127 9.65 -6.34 -21.68
N ASN A 128 10.71 -6.02 -20.92
CA ASN A 128 10.69 -6.11 -19.48
C ASN A 128 9.71 -5.09 -18.87
N ALA A 129 9.76 -3.82 -19.28
CA ALA A 129 8.84 -2.81 -18.77
C ALA A 129 7.37 -3.13 -19.10
N LYS A 130 7.09 -3.61 -20.31
CA LYS A 130 5.75 -4.11 -20.66
C LYS A 130 5.27 -5.21 -19.71
N ARG A 131 6.14 -6.16 -19.36
CA ARG A 131 5.85 -7.22 -18.40
C ARG A 131 5.59 -6.66 -17.00
N MET A 132 6.42 -5.74 -16.52
CA MET A 132 6.27 -5.14 -15.18
C MET A 132 4.97 -4.32 -15.07
N ARG A 133 4.60 -3.57 -16.12
CA ARG A 133 3.31 -2.87 -16.17
C ARG A 133 2.12 -3.82 -16.18
N ALA A 134 2.17 -4.88 -16.99
CA ALA A 134 1.10 -5.87 -17.04
C ALA A 134 0.91 -6.56 -15.68
N TYR A 135 2.02 -6.95 -15.03
CA TYR A 135 2.00 -7.53 -13.70
C TYR A 135 1.40 -6.57 -12.67
N HIS A 136 1.80 -5.30 -12.65
CA HIS A 136 1.21 -4.30 -11.75
C HIS A 136 -0.29 -4.13 -12.00
N GLN A 137 -0.70 -3.95 -13.25
CA GLN A 137 -2.11 -3.78 -13.63
C GLN A 137 -2.97 -4.98 -13.22
N GLU A 138 -2.46 -6.20 -13.43
CA GLU A 138 -3.14 -7.45 -13.08
C GLU A 138 -3.40 -7.55 -11.58
N ARG A 139 -2.43 -7.21 -10.74
CA ARG A 139 -2.55 -7.29 -9.27
C ARG A 139 -3.63 -6.37 -8.70
N PHE A 140 -3.86 -5.24 -9.34
CA PHE A 140 -4.87 -4.27 -8.93
C PHE A 140 -6.14 -4.35 -9.79
N SER A 141 -6.31 -5.40 -10.61
CA SER A 141 -7.40 -5.47 -11.59
C SER A 141 -8.79 -5.75 -10.99
N LEU A 142 -8.88 -6.28 -9.76
CA LEU A 142 -10.16 -6.54 -9.10
C LEU A 142 -10.72 -5.36 -8.30
N LEU A 143 -10.00 -4.24 -8.22
CA LEU A 143 -10.48 -3.07 -7.50
C LEU A 143 -11.68 -2.44 -8.21
N ASN A 144 -12.75 -2.19 -7.47
CA ASN A 144 -13.87 -1.39 -7.97
C ASN A 144 -13.56 0.12 -7.88
N LYS A 145 -14.46 0.95 -8.40
CA LYS A 145 -14.31 2.41 -8.41
C LYS A 145 -14.08 3.01 -7.03
N ASN A 146 -14.86 2.60 -6.02
CA ASN A 146 -14.76 3.14 -4.67
C ASN A 146 -13.41 2.79 -4.02
N GLN A 147 -12.88 1.61 -4.32
CA GLN A 147 -11.59 1.14 -3.84
C GLN A 147 -10.43 1.86 -4.54
N ILE A 148 -10.54 2.14 -5.84
CA ILE A 148 -9.58 3.00 -6.55
C ILE A 148 -9.63 4.42 -6.01
N GLU A 149 -10.82 4.95 -5.72
CA GLU A 149 -10.98 6.26 -5.08
C GLU A 149 -10.29 6.30 -3.71
N CYS A 150 -10.35 5.23 -2.92
CA CYS A 150 -9.59 5.14 -1.66
C CYS A 150 -8.07 5.29 -1.88
N ILE A 151 -7.51 4.66 -2.92
CA ILE A 151 -6.09 4.81 -3.29
C ILE A 151 -5.77 6.26 -3.66
N ILE A 152 -6.59 6.87 -4.51
CA ILE A 152 -6.40 8.27 -4.92
C ILE A 152 -6.43 9.18 -3.69
N LYS A 153 -7.41 8.99 -2.79
CA LYS A 153 -7.52 9.78 -1.56
C LYS A 153 -6.39 9.52 -0.57
N PHE A 154 -5.83 8.32 -0.53
CA PHE A 154 -4.62 8.02 0.21
C PHE A 154 -3.43 8.79 -0.36
N LEU A 155 -3.19 8.74 -1.66
CA LEU A 155 -2.08 9.47 -2.29
C LEU A 155 -2.23 10.99 -2.15
N GLU A 156 -3.44 11.53 -2.28
CA GLU A 156 -3.74 12.95 -1.99
C GLU A 156 -3.41 13.31 -0.53
N TYR A 157 -3.68 12.41 0.41
CA TYR A 157 -3.34 12.61 1.82
C TYR A 157 -1.82 12.62 2.03
N ARG A 158 -1.09 11.67 1.42
CA ARG A 158 0.38 11.63 1.45
C ARG A 158 1.01 12.87 0.82
N LEU A 159 0.45 13.35 -0.29
CA LEU A 159 0.89 14.59 -0.93
C LEU A 159 0.73 15.79 0.02
N PHE A 160 -0.42 15.88 0.71
CA PHE A 160 -0.68 16.92 1.69
C PHE A 160 0.30 16.87 2.89
N GLU A 161 0.71 15.68 3.34
CA GLU A 161 1.73 15.54 4.39
C GLU A 161 3.09 16.09 3.95
N ILE A 162 3.50 15.80 2.70
CA ILE A 162 4.73 16.35 2.13
C ILE A 162 4.64 17.87 2.02
N GLU A 163 3.52 18.40 1.51
CA GLU A 163 3.27 19.84 1.41
C GLU A 163 3.35 20.53 2.78
N SER A 164 2.72 19.94 3.79
CA SER A 164 2.70 20.47 5.16
C SER A 164 4.09 20.48 5.78
N TYR A 165 4.83 19.37 5.68
CA TYR A 165 6.21 19.28 6.14
C TYR A 165 7.11 20.29 5.43
N TYR A 166 6.93 20.46 4.12
CA TYR A 166 7.72 21.41 3.34
C TYR A 166 7.47 22.86 3.75
N GLN A 167 6.20 23.20 3.94
CA GLN A 167 5.77 24.52 4.38
C GLN A 167 6.33 24.84 5.78
N GLU A 168 6.16 23.94 6.74
CA GLU A 168 6.61 24.14 8.11
C GLU A 168 8.15 24.19 8.21
N TYR A 169 8.85 23.25 7.58
CA TYR A 169 10.28 23.13 7.76
C TYR A 169 11.08 24.00 6.79
N TYR A 170 10.86 23.87 5.48
CA TYR A 170 11.69 24.56 4.49
C TYR A 170 11.30 26.04 4.36
N VAL A 171 10.01 26.35 4.30
CA VAL A 171 9.56 27.74 4.08
C VAL A 171 9.66 28.53 5.38
N GLU A 172 9.02 28.06 6.45
CA GLU A 172 8.93 28.84 7.69
C GLU A 172 10.22 28.84 8.51
N GLN A 173 10.89 27.70 8.66
CA GLN A 173 12.12 27.63 9.46
C GLN A 173 13.39 27.99 8.68
N LEU A 174 13.48 27.62 7.40
CA LEU A 174 14.67 27.84 6.58
C LEU A 174 14.57 29.00 5.57
N GLY A 175 13.39 29.61 5.42
CA GLY A 175 13.18 30.73 4.50
C GLY A 175 13.28 30.35 3.02
N ALA A 176 13.08 29.08 2.68
CA ALA A 176 13.06 28.62 1.30
C ALA A 176 11.82 29.11 0.55
N ASP A 177 11.91 29.16 -0.77
CA ASP A 177 10.76 29.43 -1.63
C ASP A 177 9.84 28.19 -1.66
N ALA A 178 8.56 28.33 -1.33
CA ALA A 178 7.62 27.22 -1.31
C ALA A 178 7.55 26.42 -2.62
N SER A 179 7.87 27.06 -3.76
CA SER A 179 7.89 26.40 -5.07
C SER A 179 9.03 25.40 -5.24
N THR A 180 10.00 25.30 -4.31
CA THR A 180 11.08 24.31 -4.40
C THR A 180 10.61 22.88 -4.12
N ILE A 181 9.42 22.70 -3.53
CA ILE A 181 8.78 21.39 -3.35
C ILE A 181 8.60 20.63 -4.67
N LYS A 182 8.44 21.34 -5.80
CA LYS A 182 8.29 20.73 -7.13
C LYS A 182 9.53 19.98 -7.63
N TYR A 183 10.65 20.09 -6.90
CA TYR A 183 11.88 19.35 -7.18
C TYR A 183 12.06 18.16 -6.23
N ASP A 184 11.18 17.99 -5.25
CA ASP A 184 11.15 16.83 -4.38
C ASP A 184 10.66 15.61 -5.17
N THR A 185 11.45 14.53 -5.14
CA THR A 185 11.14 13.33 -5.94
C THR A 185 9.88 12.63 -5.44
N ASN A 186 9.65 12.57 -4.12
CA ASN A 186 8.45 11.93 -3.58
C ASN A 186 7.20 12.72 -3.93
N TYR A 187 7.27 14.05 -3.88
CA TYR A 187 6.19 14.94 -4.33
C TYR A 187 5.81 14.66 -5.79
N ILE A 188 6.80 14.60 -6.70
CA ILE A 188 6.58 14.32 -8.12
C ILE A 188 5.98 12.92 -8.32
N GLU A 189 6.56 11.88 -7.70
CA GLU A 189 6.11 10.50 -7.86
C GLU A 189 4.67 10.30 -7.37
N ILE A 190 4.27 10.93 -6.26
CA ILE A 190 2.90 10.87 -5.76
C ILE A 190 1.94 11.60 -6.71
N GLN A 191 2.32 12.76 -7.26
CA GLN A 191 1.50 13.47 -8.26
C GLN A 191 1.25 12.60 -9.50
N GLU A 192 2.31 12.02 -10.07
CA GLU A 192 2.21 11.10 -11.21
C GLU A 192 1.38 9.85 -10.86
N GLY A 193 1.51 9.36 -9.62
CA GLY A 193 0.69 8.28 -9.08
C GLY A 193 -0.80 8.63 -9.05
N ILE A 194 -1.15 9.81 -8.56
CA ILE A 194 -2.52 10.31 -8.54
C ILE A 194 -3.09 10.38 -9.97
N GLU A 195 -2.33 10.91 -10.93
CA GLU A 195 -2.73 10.94 -12.34
C GLU A 195 -2.96 9.53 -12.91
N TYR A 196 -2.05 8.61 -12.65
CA TYR A 196 -2.18 7.21 -13.06
C TYR A 196 -3.48 6.58 -12.52
N TRP A 197 -3.75 6.71 -11.21
CA TRP A 197 -4.93 6.12 -10.60
C TRP A 197 -6.23 6.80 -11.02
N ASN A 198 -6.21 8.11 -11.28
CA ASN A 198 -7.35 8.82 -11.87
C ASN A 198 -7.68 8.28 -13.28
N SER A 199 -6.68 8.07 -14.13
CA SER A 199 -6.91 7.48 -15.46
C SER A 199 -7.57 6.08 -15.36
N ARG A 200 -7.20 5.29 -14.35
CA ARG A 200 -7.83 3.99 -14.09
C ARG A 200 -9.27 4.12 -13.60
N LEU A 201 -9.58 5.15 -12.81
CA LEU A 201 -10.93 5.42 -12.34
C LEU A 201 -11.87 5.73 -13.52
N GLU A 202 -11.39 6.55 -14.47
CA GLU A 202 -12.12 6.92 -15.69
C GLU A 202 -12.34 5.73 -16.64
N HIS A 203 -11.38 4.81 -16.75
CA HIS A 203 -11.51 3.62 -17.59
C HIS A 203 -12.41 2.52 -16.99
N ASN A 204 -12.65 2.53 -15.68
CA ASN A 204 -13.59 1.61 -15.03
C ASN A 204 -15.07 2.06 -15.16
N THR A 205 -15.37 3.04 -16.02
CA THR A 205 -16.68 3.71 -16.11
C THR A 205 -17.69 3.10 -17.10
N LEU A 206 -17.55 1.83 -17.49
CA LEU A 206 -18.51 1.12 -18.35
C LEU A 206 -19.18 -0.05 -17.64
#